data_AF-A0A4U0NMG2-F1
#
_entry.id   AF-A0A4U0NMG2-F1
#
_cell.length_a   1.000
_cell.length_b   1.000
_cell.length_c   1.000
_cell.angle_alpha   90.00
_cell.angle_beta   90.00
_cell.angle_gamma   90.00
#
_symmetry.space_group_name_H-M   'P 1'
#
loop_
_entity.id
_entity.type
_entity.pdbx_description
1 polymer ?
#
loop_
_entity_poly.entity_id
_entity_poly.type
_entity_poly.pdbx_seq_one_letter_code
_entity_poly.pdbx_strand_id
1 'polypeptide(L)'
;MAGEVERVRAALRAVEEIEDPAERAAACSELLHAWPQLHRQVADVRQQAVNEAHDDRGMTYVALGRRMGGITGEAVGQIARGRGRARTPSDGR
;
A
#
# COMPACT_ATOMS: atom_id res chain seq x y z
N MET A 1 -8.89 -14.20 6.14
CA MET A 1 -8.76 -12.75 5.86
C MET A 1 -8.29 -12.50 4.43
N ALA A 2 -9.10 -12.86 3.43
CA ALA A 2 -8.77 -12.68 2.00
C ALA A 2 -9.67 -11.63 1.30
N GLY A 3 -10.57 -10.97 2.05
CA GLY A 3 -11.58 -10.09 1.46
C GLY A 3 -11.20 -8.61 1.36
N GLU A 4 -10.34 -8.08 2.24
CA GLU A 4 -10.08 -6.62 2.30
C GLU A 4 -9.43 -6.05 1.05
N VAL A 5 -8.45 -6.77 0.50
CA VAL A 5 -7.78 -6.37 -0.76
C VAL A 5 -8.78 -6.39 -1.92
N GLU A 6 -9.67 -7.38 -1.95
CA GLU A 6 -10.73 -7.45 -2.97
C GLU A 6 -11.78 -6.34 -2.77
N ARG A 7 -12.06 -6.00 -1.49
CA ARG A 7 -12.64 -4.75 -0.97
C ARG A 7 -12.25 -3.53 -1.79
N VAL A 8 -10.96 -3.23 -1.67
CA VAL A 8 -10.33 -2.06 -2.27
C VAL A 8 -10.37 -2.14 -3.80
N ARG A 9 -10.10 -3.32 -4.38
CA ARG A 9 -10.16 -3.50 -5.83
C ARG A 9 -11.57 -3.29 -6.38
N ALA A 10 -12.59 -3.77 -5.69
CA ALA A 10 -13.99 -3.58 -6.06
C ALA A 10 -14.37 -2.10 -5.97
N ALA A 11 -13.95 -1.40 -4.92
CA ALA A 11 -14.18 0.03 -4.78
C ALA A 11 -13.53 0.84 -5.92
N LEU A 12 -12.31 0.48 -6.35
CA LEU A 12 -11.66 1.12 -7.49
C LEU A 12 -12.41 0.87 -8.79
N ARG A 13 -12.89 -0.36 -9.03
CA ARG A 13 -13.70 -0.67 -10.23
C ARG A 13 -15.04 0.06 -10.24
N ALA A 14 -15.67 0.26 -9.09
CA ALA A 14 -16.92 1.01 -8.99
C ALA A 14 -16.79 2.47 -9.47
N VAL A 15 -15.58 3.05 -9.44
CA VAL A 15 -15.32 4.39 -10.02
C VAL A 15 -15.46 4.38 -11.54
N GLU A 16 -15.10 3.27 -12.20
CA GLU A 16 -15.22 3.13 -13.66
C GLU A 16 -16.68 3.09 -14.11
N GLU A 17 -17.57 2.59 -13.23
CA GLU A 17 -19.01 2.41 -13.44
C GLU A 17 -19.81 3.72 -13.30
N ILE A 18 -19.18 4.84 -12.88
CA ILE A 18 -19.84 6.15 -12.86
C ILE A 18 -20.19 6.57 -14.29
N GLU A 19 -21.49 6.73 -14.56
CA GLU A 19 -22.03 6.96 -15.90
C GLU A 19 -21.62 8.32 -16.49
N ASP A 20 -21.70 9.40 -15.70
CA ASP A 20 -21.30 10.73 -16.16
C ASP A 20 -19.77 10.86 -16.23
N PRO A 21 -19.18 11.12 -17.42
CA PRO A 21 -17.74 11.33 -17.56
C PRO A 21 -17.19 12.46 -16.70
N ALA A 22 -17.96 13.51 -16.45
CA ALA A 22 -17.52 14.65 -15.63
C ALA A 22 -17.41 14.26 -14.15
N GLU A 23 -18.46 13.62 -13.60
CA GLU A 23 -18.43 13.07 -12.24
C GLU A 23 -17.33 12.02 -12.06
N ARG A 24 -17.14 11.13 -13.04
CA ARG A 24 -16.06 10.13 -13.01
C ARG A 24 -14.68 10.78 -12.97
N ALA A 25 -14.45 11.82 -13.78
CA ALA A 25 -13.19 12.56 -13.78
C ALA A 25 -12.94 13.29 -12.44
N ALA A 26 -13.99 13.86 -11.83
CA ALA A 26 -13.91 14.48 -10.52
C ALA A 26 -13.53 13.46 -9.43
N ALA A 27 -14.23 12.31 -9.37
CA ALA A 27 -13.94 11.24 -8.42
C ALA A 27 -12.51 10.68 -8.57
N CYS A 28 -12.05 10.47 -9.81
CA CYS A 28 -10.66 10.08 -10.08
C CYS A 28 -9.66 11.15 -9.60
N SER A 29 -9.97 12.43 -9.76
CA SER A 29 -9.08 13.52 -9.35
C SER A 29 -8.94 13.58 -7.83
N GLU A 30 -10.02 13.38 -7.08
CA GLU A 30 -9.99 13.27 -5.62
C GLU A 30 -9.11 12.10 -5.15
N LEU A 31 -9.28 10.93 -5.76
CA LEU A 31 -8.48 9.74 -5.44
C LEU A 31 -6.99 9.95 -5.74
N LEU A 32 -6.66 10.52 -6.90
CA LEU A 32 -5.28 10.82 -7.28
C LEU A 32 -4.64 11.85 -6.34
N HIS A 33 -5.40 12.85 -5.89
CA HIS A 33 -4.93 13.82 -4.91
C HIS A 33 -4.63 13.17 -3.55
N ALA A 34 -5.51 12.26 -3.09
CA ALA A 34 -5.32 11.53 -1.83
C ALA A 34 -4.28 10.40 -1.92
N TRP A 35 -3.95 9.94 -3.13
CA TRP A 35 -3.12 8.75 -3.37
C TRP A 35 -1.77 8.76 -2.64
N PRO A 36 -0.99 9.86 -2.59
CA PRO A 36 0.28 9.87 -1.87
C PRO A 36 0.12 9.55 -0.38
N GLN A 37 -0.97 10.01 0.24
CA GLN A 37 -1.27 9.77 1.65
C GLN A 37 -1.80 8.34 1.87
N LEU A 38 -2.71 7.87 1.01
CA LEU A 38 -3.22 6.49 1.04
C LEU A 38 -2.08 5.46 0.85
N HIS A 39 -1.21 5.70 -0.13
CA HIS A 39 -0.03 4.87 -0.36
C HIS A 39 0.89 4.84 0.88
N ARG A 40 1.09 5.98 1.55
CA ARG A 40 1.87 6.05 2.78
C ARG A 40 1.25 5.19 3.89
N GLN A 41 -0.05 5.33 4.13
CA GLN A 41 -0.76 4.54 5.12
C GLN A 41 -0.61 3.03 4.87
N VAL A 42 -0.78 2.57 3.63
CA VAL A 42 -0.57 1.16 3.26
C VAL A 42 0.88 0.72 3.47
N ALA A 43 1.85 1.59 3.15
CA ALA A 43 3.26 1.31 3.35
C ALA A 43 3.62 1.19 4.85
N ASP A 44 3.07 2.07 5.69
CA ASP A 44 3.28 2.08 7.14
C ASP A 44 2.69 0.82 7.78
N VAL A 45 1.44 0.46 7.42
CA VAL A 45 0.81 -0.80 7.87
C VAL A 45 1.64 -2.01 7.46
N ARG A 46 2.16 -2.03 6.22
CA ARG A 46 3.04 -3.11 5.74
C ARG A 46 4.35 -3.18 6.52
N GLN A 47 4.97 -2.03 6.80
CA GLN A 47 6.22 -1.97 7.57
C GLN A 47 6.00 -2.49 8.99
N GLN A 48 4.95 -2.01 9.67
CA GLN A 48 4.60 -2.45 11.01
C GLN A 48 4.38 -3.97 11.06
N ALA A 49 3.58 -4.52 10.13
CA ALA A 49 3.32 -5.95 10.08
C ALA A 49 4.58 -6.80 9.83
N VAL A 50 5.54 -6.29 9.03
CA VAL A 50 6.84 -6.96 8.83
C VAL A 50 7.65 -6.95 10.13
N ASN A 51 7.70 -5.82 10.83
CA ASN A 51 8.43 -5.71 12.09
C ASN A 51 7.81 -6.61 13.17
N GLU A 52 6.50 -6.59 13.37
CA GLU A 52 5.80 -7.48 14.31
C GLU A 52 6.07 -8.97 13.99
N ALA A 53 6.05 -9.34 12.71
CA ALA A 53 6.32 -10.73 12.34
C ALA A 53 7.79 -11.13 12.53
N HIS A 54 8.73 -10.20 12.34
CA HIS A 54 10.16 -10.45 12.54
C HIS A 54 10.54 -10.45 14.03
N ASP A 55 10.21 -9.37 14.73
CA ASP A 55 10.67 -9.07 16.08
C ASP A 55 9.88 -9.86 17.12
N ASP A 56 8.54 -9.90 17.02
CA ASP A 56 7.70 -10.53 18.05
C ASP A 56 7.48 -12.02 17.79
N ARG A 57 7.51 -12.45 16.51
CA ARG A 57 7.24 -13.84 16.12
C ARG A 57 8.46 -14.58 15.59
N GLY A 58 9.63 -13.95 15.59
CA GLY A 58 10.90 -14.57 15.20
C GLY A 58 10.99 -15.01 13.74
N MET A 59 10.13 -14.50 12.85
CA MET A 59 10.16 -14.90 11.43
C MET A 59 11.35 -14.28 10.72
N THR A 60 12.11 -15.06 9.93
CA THR A 60 13.18 -14.50 9.11
C THR A 60 12.63 -13.69 7.94
N TYR A 61 13.36 -12.67 7.50
CA TYR A 61 12.99 -11.89 6.31
C TYR A 61 12.84 -12.75 5.05
N VAL A 62 13.61 -13.84 4.93
CA VAL A 62 13.47 -14.80 3.83
C VAL A 62 12.12 -15.52 3.88
N ALA A 63 11.70 -15.97 5.06
CA ALA A 63 10.41 -16.63 5.24
C ALA A 63 9.24 -15.67 4.97
N LEU A 64 9.35 -14.42 5.42
CA LEU A 64 8.38 -13.36 5.12
C LEU A 64 8.30 -13.08 3.62
N GLY A 65 9.43 -12.96 2.94
CA GLY A 65 9.48 -12.71 1.50
C GLY A 65 8.76 -13.77 0.68
N ARG A 66 8.91 -15.05 1.05
CA ARG A 66 8.16 -16.16 0.46
C ARG A 66 6.64 -16.01 0.65
N ARG A 67 6.19 -15.53 1.81
CA ARG A 67 4.75 -15.28 2.08
C ARG A 67 4.20 -14.04 1.37
N MET A 68 5.04 -13.04 1.13
CA MET A 68 4.67 -11.75 0.50
C MET A 68 4.63 -11.82 -1.03
N GLY A 69 4.42 -13.00 -1.62
CA GLY A 69 4.42 -13.18 -3.07
C GLY A 69 5.80 -13.42 -3.68
N GLY A 70 6.77 -13.90 -2.88
CA GLY A 70 8.07 -14.34 -3.39
C GLY A 70 9.14 -13.24 -3.53
N ILE A 71 9.03 -12.14 -2.78
CA ILE A 71 10.08 -11.11 -2.76
C ILE A 71 11.30 -11.58 -1.96
N THR A 72 12.48 -11.01 -2.24
CA THR A 72 13.72 -11.39 -1.55
C THR A 72 13.72 -10.95 -0.09
N GLY A 73 14.48 -11.67 0.76
CA GLY A 73 14.65 -11.27 2.17
C GLY A 73 15.29 -9.89 2.32
N GLU A 74 16.17 -9.50 1.40
CA GLU A 74 16.71 -8.14 1.36
C GLU A 74 15.60 -7.10 1.14
N ALA A 75 14.71 -7.32 0.17
CA ALA A 75 13.59 -6.43 -0.10
C ALA A 75 12.67 -6.29 1.13
N VAL A 76 12.40 -7.39 1.84
CA VAL A 76 11.66 -7.33 3.11
C VAL A 76 12.41 -6.52 4.17
N GLY A 77 13.73 -6.68 4.27
CA GLY A 77 14.55 -5.86 5.16
C GLY A 77 14.56 -4.37 4.79
N GLN A 78 14.39 -4.01 3.51
CA GLN A 78 14.20 -2.61 3.11
C GLN A 78 12.84 -2.08 3.57
N ILE A 79 11.79 -2.91 3.48
CA ILE A 79 10.44 -2.58 3.96
C ILE A 79 10.44 -2.35 5.48
N ALA A 80 11.07 -3.25 6.26
CA ALA A 80 11.21 -3.13 7.70
C ALA A 80 11.84 -1.79 8.13
N ARG A 81 12.79 -1.28 7.34
CA ARG A 81 13.47 0.00 7.54
C ARG A 81 12.71 1.21 6.96
N GLY A 82 11.51 1.00 6.43
CA GLY A 82 10.67 2.07 5.86
C GLY A 82 11.21 2.62 4.53
N ARG A 83 12.05 1.87 3.82
CA ARG A 83 12.55 2.27 2.49
C ARG A 83 11.50 1.93 1.43
N GLY A 84 11.35 2.83 0.44
CA GLY A 84 10.35 2.70 -0.63
C GLY A 84 8.99 3.34 -0.33
N ARG A 85 8.87 4.14 0.74
CA ARG A 85 7.71 5.00 0.97
C ARG A 85 7.64 6.10 -0.09
N ALA A 86 6.43 6.49 -0.51
CA ALA A 86 6.25 7.68 -1.34
C ALA A 86 6.89 8.89 -0.63
N ARG A 87 7.67 9.69 -1.37
CA ARG A 87 8.20 10.95 -0.83
C ARG A 87 7.02 11.85 -0.48
N THR A 88 7.11 12.55 0.65
CA THR A 88 6.25 13.72 0.88
C THR A 88 6.47 14.65 -0.29
N PRO A 89 5.42 15.22 -0.92
CA PRO A 89 5.61 16.43 -1.71
C PRO A 89 6.42 17.37 -0.81
N SER A 90 7.61 17.78 -1.23
CA SER A 90 8.26 18.92 -0.59
C SER A 90 7.20 20.02 -0.57
N ASP A 91 6.95 20.65 0.58
CA ASP A 91 6.09 21.85 0.66
C ASP A 91 6.64 22.86 -0.35
N GLY A 92 6.07 22.79 -1.55
CA GLY A 92 6.41 23.57 -2.71
C GLY A 92 5.62 24.85 -2.55
N ARG A 93 6.33 25.84 -2.01
CA ARG A 93 5.97 27.26 -2.05
C ARG A 93 5.66 27.71 -3.47
#